data_AF-A0A356X8Q7-F1
#
_entry.id   AF-A0A356X8Q7-F1
#
_cell.length_a   1.000
_cell.length_b   1.000
_cell.length_c   1.000
_cell.angle_alpha   90.00
_cell.angle_beta   90.00
_cell.angle_gamma   90.00
#
_symmetry.space_group_name_H-M   'P 1'
#
loop_
_entity.id
_entity.type
_entity.pdbx_description
1 polymer ?
#
loop_
_entity_poly.entity_id
_entity_poly.type
_entity_poly.pdbx_seq_one_letter_code
_entity_poly.pdbx_strand_id
1 'polypeptide(L)'
;MIRTLLISISVLLCVQDVYSQDRTFIREYTYTAGETDRKVTARQKALNQVKSLLVEELGTYIETWANYDVEEDQKINNSFFKQEIRTISAGITETQILDERWNGYEFYIKAEMNA
;
A
#
# COMPACT_ATOMS: atom_id res chain seq x y z
N MET A 1 -45.10 16.50 -14.91
CA MET A 1 -44.25 15.77 -15.87
C MET A 1 -42.78 16.20 -15.81
N ILE A 2 -42.44 17.47 -16.04
CA ILE A 2 -41.04 17.95 -15.94
C ILE A 2 -40.44 17.84 -14.53
N ARG A 3 -41.24 18.09 -13.50
CA ARG A 3 -40.80 18.07 -12.09
C ARG A 3 -40.54 16.64 -11.58
N THR A 4 -41.31 15.66 -12.06
CA THR A 4 -41.09 14.23 -11.78
C THR A 4 -39.90 13.67 -12.56
N LEU A 5 -39.65 14.18 -13.77
CA LEU A 5 -38.48 13.83 -14.59
C LEU A 5 -37.17 14.38 -14.02
N LEU A 6 -37.21 15.58 -13.42
CA LEU A 6 -36.06 16.15 -12.69
C LEU A 6 -35.73 15.37 -11.42
N ILE A 7 -36.73 14.86 -10.71
CA ILE A 7 -36.51 14.04 -9.51
C ILE A 7 -35.93 12.67 -9.91
N SER A 8 -36.40 12.04 -10.99
CA SER A 8 -35.85 10.77 -11.45
C SER A 8 -34.40 10.89 -11.94
N ILE A 9 -34.03 12.01 -12.57
CA ILE A 9 -32.64 12.25 -13.03
C ILE A 9 -31.69 12.53 -11.87
N SER A 10 -32.19 13.15 -10.78
CA SER A 10 -31.39 13.45 -9.59
C SER A 10 -31.10 12.22 -8.72
N VAL A 11 -31.96 11.20 -8.78
CA VAL A 11 -31.77 9.91 -8.08
C VAL A 11 -30.75 9.02 -8.83
N LEU A 12 -30.64 9.15 -10.16
CA LEU A 12 -29.72 8.35 -10.97
C LEU A 12 -28.23 8.74 -10.80
N LEU A 13 -27.95 9.94 -10.28
CA LEU A 13 -26.59 10.45 -10.08
C LEU A 13 -25.99 10.09 -8.71
N CYS A 14 -26.72 9.36 -7.86
CA CYS A 14 -26.37 9.21 -6.45
C CYS A 14 -25.58 7.93 -6.12
N VAL A 15 -25.22 7.09 -7.09
CA VAL A 15 -24.57 5.80 -6.80
C VAL A 15 -23.34 5.62 -7.68
N GLN A 16 -22.25 6.29 -7.32
CA GLN A 16 -20.91 5.90 -7.76
C GLN A 16 -20.10 5.56 -6.52
N ASP A 17 -20.31 4.34 -6.02
CA ASP A 17 -19.42 3.74 -5.05
C ASP A 17 -18.17 3.29 -5.81
N VAL A 18 -17.13 4.12 -5.77
CA VAL A 18 -15.79 3.72 -6.20
C VAL A 18 -15.27 2.75 -5.13
N TYR A 19 -15.48 1.45 -5.37
CA TYR A 19 -14.84 0.42 -4.57
C TYR A 19 -13.35 0.43 -4.90
N SER A 20 -12.55 1.04 -4.02
CA SER A 20 -11.12 0.77 -3.97
C SER A 20 -10.96 -0.69 -3.56
N GLN A 21 -10.37 -1.52 -4.43
CA GLN A 21 -9.98 -2.87 -4.02
C GLN A 21 -8.73 -2.74 -3.16
N ASP A 22 -8.91 -2.70 -1.84
CA ASP A 22 -7.79 -2.75 -0.91
C ASP A 22 -7.06 -4.08 -1.11
N ARG A 23 -5.77 -4.00 -1.46
CA ARG A 23 -4.89 -5.14 -1.70
C ARG A 23 -3.94 -5.29 -0.52
N THR A 24 -3.82 -6.52 -0.03
CA THR A 24 -2.85 -6.85 1.01
C THR A 24 -1.53 -7.33 0.41
N PHE A 25 -0.45 -6.68 0.78
CA PHE A 25 0.93 -7.04 0.47
C PHE A 25 1.58 -7.65 1.70
N ILE A 26 2.33 -8.75 1.55
CA ILE A 26 2.97 -9.45 2.66
C ILE A 26 4.42 -9.72 2.32
N ARG A 27 5.34 -9.27 3.18
CA ARG A 27 6.77 -9.50 3.03
C ARG A 27 7.40 -9.94 4.35
N GLU A 28 8.50 -10.65 4.21
CA GLU A 28 9.34 -11.07 5.33
C GLU A 28 10.79 -10.71 5.08
N TYR A 29 11.51 -10.49 6.16
CA TYR A 29 12.93 -10.18 6.13
C TYR A 29 13.63 -10.73 7.38
N THR A 30 14.85 -11.23 7.19
CA THR A 30 15.72 -11.64 8.30
C THR A 30 16.96 -10.76 8.30
N TYR A 31 17.13 -10.00 9.37
CA TYR A 31 18.32 -9.19 9.59
C TYR A 31 19.37 -9.96 10.40
N THR A 32 20.58 -10.09 9.89
CA THR A 32 21.74 -10.59 10.65
C THR A 32 22.37 -9.45 11.45
N ALA A 33 22.38 -9.58 12.77
CA ALA A 33 22.91 -8.59 13.69
C ALA A 33 24.43 -8.50 13.65
N GLY A 34 24.96 -7.26 13.63
CA GLY A 34 26.39 -7.01 13.82
C GLY A 34 26.82 -7.09 15.28
N GLU A 35 28.13 -7.03 15.53
CA GLU A 35 28.70 -7.14 16.89
C GLU A 35 28.15 -6.12 17.89
N THR A 36 27.78 -4.94 17.41
CA THR A 36 27.25 -3.85 18.25
C THR A 36 25.73 -3.85 18.34
N ASP A 37 25.06 -4.71 17.58
CA ASP A 37 23.61 -4.75 17.53
C ASP A 37 23.03 -5.47 18.74
N ARG A 38 21.95 -4.89 19.26
CA ARG A 38 21.09 -5.50 20.27
C ARG A 38 19.73 -5.77 19.65
N LYS A 39 18.89 -6.55 20.33
CA LYS A 39 17.53 -6.86 19.88
C LYS A 39 16.78 -5.62 19.35
N VAL A 40 16.90 -4.47 20.01
CA VAL A 40 16.22 -3.22 19.62
C VAL A 40 16.74 -2.67 18.29
N THR A 41 18.07 -2.60 18.11
CA THR A 41 18.66 -2.07 16.86
C THR A 41 18.45 -3.05 15.71
N ALA A 42 18.58 -4.36 15.97
CA ALA A 42 18.29 -5.41 15.01
C ALA A 42 16.82 -5.38 14.56
N ARG A 43 15.88 -5.19 15.49
CA ARG A 43 14.45 -5.01 15.20
C ARG A 43 14.20 -3.80 14.32
N GLN A 44 14.80 -2.65 14.65
CA GLN A 44 14.60 -1.42 13.89
C GLN A 44 15.11 -1.57 12.45
N LYS A 45 16.28 -2.19 12.27
CA LYS A 45 16.85 -2.46 10.94
C LYS A 45 15.99 -3.44 10.14
N ALA A 46 15.56 -4.54 10.76
CA ALA A 46 14.68 -5.51 10.12
C ALA A 46 13.35 -4.87 9.71
N LEU A 47 12.75 -4.05 10.58
CA LEU A 47 11.50 -3.34 10.32
C LEU A 47 11.64 -2.33 9.17
N ASN A 48 12.72 -1.57 9.13
CA ASN A 48 12.98 -0.64 8.03
C ASN A 48 13.10 -1.40 6.70
N GLN A 49 13.79 -2.55 6.70
CA GLN A 49 13.98 -3.31 5.48
C GLN A 49 12.69 -3.97 4.98
N VAL A 50 11.88 -4.55 5.87
CA VAL A 50 10.59 -5.13 5.45
C VAL A 50 9.63 -4.06 4.94
N LYS A 51 9.64 -2.85 5.53
CA LYS A 51 8.88 -1.70 5.01
C LYS A 51 9.35 -1.28 3.62
N SER A 52 10.66 -1.21 3.38
CA SER A 52 11.19 -0.93 2.03
C SER A 52 10.72 -1.97 1.02
N LEU A 53 10.77 -3.26 1.36
CA LEU A 53 10.30 -4.34 0.47
C LEU A 53 8.81 -4.24 0.15
N LEU A 54 7.97 -3.86 1.12
CA LEU A 54 6.54 -3.64 0.92
C LEU A 54 6.29 -2.45 -0.02
N VAL A 55 7.02 -1.35 0.17
CA VAL A 55 6.91 -0.16 -0.68
C VAL A 55 7.40 -0.42 -2.10
N GLU A 56 8.48 -1.16 -2.27
CA GLU A 56 8.98 -1.57 -3.59
C GLU A 56 7.95 -2.42 -4.36
N GLU A 57 7.29 -3.35 -3.66
CA GLU A 57 6.23 -4.17 -4.24
C GLU A 57 5.01 -3.33 -4.63
N LEU A 58 4.59 -2.43 -3.75
CA LEU A 58 3.51 -1.49 -4.03
C LEU A 58 3.87 -0.60 -5.24
N GLY A 59 5.07 -0.02 -5.28
CA GLY A 59 5.54 0.78 -6.40
C GLY A 59 5.56 0.02 -7.73
N THR A 60 5.98 -1.24 -7.71
CA THR A 60 5.95 -2.10 -8.91
C THR A 60 4.52 -2.43 -9.35
N TYR A 61 3.62 -2.67 -8.40
CA TYR A 61 2.20 -2.90 -8.67
C TYR A 61 1.55 -1.68 -9.34
N ILE A 62 1.79 -0.51 -8.77
CA ILE A 62 1.39 0.80 -9.28
C ILE A 62 1.89 1.01 -10.70
N GLU A 63 3.18 0.79 -10.95
CA GLU A 63 3.79 0.99 -12.26
C GLU A 63 3.18 0.04 -13.31
N THR A 64 2.97 -1.22 -12.94
CA THR A 64 2.35 -2.22 -13.82
C THR A 64 0.92 -1.83 -14.17
N TRP A 65 0.13 -1.40 -13.18
CA TRP A 65 -1.26 -0.98 -13.38
C TRP A 65 -1.35 0.31 -14.19
N ALA A 66 -0.53 1.31 -13.87
CA ALA A 66 -0.47 2.58 -14.59
C ALA A 66 -0.09 2.38 -16.07
N ASN A 67 0.85 1.49 -16.36
CA ASN A 67 1.23 1.19 -17.76
C ASN A 67 0.12 0.46 -18.53
N TYR A 68 -0.74 -0.31 -17.87
CA TYR A 68 -1.89 -0.99 -18.49
C TYR A 68 -3.00 0.01 -18.87
N ASP A 69 -3.30 0.97 -17.99
CA ASP A 69 -4.39 1.94 -18.18
C ASP A 69 -4.08 3.03 -19.23
N VAL A 70 -2.81 3.27 -19.53
CA VAL A 70 -2.37 4.26 -20.53
C VAL A 70 -2.72 3.85 -21.97
N GLU A 71 -3.00 2.57 -22.22
CA GLU A 71 -3.48 2.12 -23.54
C GLU A 71 -4.97 2.47 -23.76
N GLU A 72 -5.72 2.83 -22.72
CA GLU A 72 -7.17 3.04 -22.74
C GLU A 72 -7.58 4.46 -22.26
N ASP A 73 -7.19 5.51 -23.01
CA ASP A 73 -7.71 6.91 -22.95
C ASP A 73 -7.76 7.64 -21.58
N GLN A 74 -7.25 7.06 -20.50
CA GLN A 74 -7.25 7.66 -19.17
C GLN A 74 -5.94 8.41 -18.93
N LYS A 75 -5.94 9.71 -19.22
CA LYS A 75 -4.81 10.61 -18.93
C LYS A 75 -4.39 10.46 -17.47
N ILE A 76 -3.19 9.90 -17.26
CA ILE A 76 -2.38 10.11 -16.07
C ILE A 76 -2.42 11.61 -15.74
N ASN A 77 -3.12 11.97 -14.67
CA ASN A 77 -3.35 13.35 -14.26
C ASN A 77 -2.83 13.58 -12.84
N ASN A 78 -2.79 14.83 -12.41
CA ASN A 78 -2.32 15.17 -11.05
C ASN A 78 -3.16 14.53 -9.92
N SER A 79 -4.41 14.12 -10.19
CA SER A 79 -5.24 13.41 -9.21
C SER A 79 -4.77 11.98 -9.03
N PHE A 80 -4.43 11.29 -10.12
CA PHE A 80 -3.85 9.94 -10.09
C PHE A 80 -2.55 9.92 -9.26
N PHE A 81 -1.60 10.81 -9.57
CA PHE A 81 -0.35 10.91 -8.78
C PHE A 81 -0.58 11.26 -7.30
N LYS A 82 -1.57 12.11 -6.99
CA LYS A 82 -1.92 12.44 -5.60
C LYS A 82 -2.51 11.25 -4.85
N GLN A 83 -3.35 10.45 -5.52
CA GLN A 83 -3.88 9.22 -4.95
C GLN A 83 -2.73 8.26 -4.66
N GLU A 84 -1.79 8.14 -5.59
CA GLU A 84 -0.69 7.20 -5.45
C GLU A 84 0.26 7.53 -4.30
N ILE A 85 0.65 8.80 -4.21
CA ILE A 85 1.46 9.30 -3.10
C ILE A 85 0.75 9.04 -1.76
N ARG A 86 -0.59 9.16 -1.72
CA ARG A 86 -1.37 8.85 -0.51
C ARG A 86 -1.36 7.36 -0.22
N THR A 87 -1.56 6.49 -1.20
CA THR A 87 -1.53 5.03 -1.04
C THR A 87 -0.17 4.56 -0.52
N ILE A 88 0.93 5.05 -1.09
CA ILE A 88 2.28 4.77 -0.61
C ILE A 88 2.48 5.28 0.82
N SER A 89 2.05 6.50 1.11
CA SER A 89 2.20 7.10 2.45
C SER A 89 1.35 6.37 3.51
N ALA A 90 0.13 5.96 3.15
CA ALA A 90 -0.77 5.19 4.01
C ALA A 90 -0.19 3.80 4.27
N GLY A 91 0.26 3.07 3.24
CA GLY A 91 0.84 1.74 3.39
C GLY A 91 2.09 1.70 4.28
N ILE A 92 2.97 2.71 4.19
CA ILE A 92 4.13 2.86 5.10
C ILE A 92 3.68 3.05 6.56
N THR A 93 2.57 3.75 6.76
CA THR A 93 2.02 4.10 8.08
C THR A 93 1.22 2.94 8.69
N GLU A 94 0.52 2.17 7.87
CA GLU A 94 -0.39 1.08 8.28
C GLU A 94 0.25 -0.31 8.27
N THR A 95 1.58 -0.40 8.05
CA THR A 95 2.29 -1.69 8.08
C THR A 95 2.09 -2.42 9.41
N GLN A 96 1.45 -3.59 9.37
CA GLN A 96 1.16 -4.44 10.52
C GLN A 96 2.17 -5.58 10.62
N ILE A 97 2.72 -5.80 11.82
CA ILE A 97 3.65 -6.92 12.07
C ILE A 97 2.83 -8.18 12.34
N LEU A 98 3.09 -9.23 11.56
CA LEU A 98 2.44 -10.54 11.67
C LEU A 98 3.23 -11.52 12.54
N ASP A 99 4.55 -11.52 12.42
CA ASP A 99 5.45 -12.35 13.23
C ASP A 99 6.79 -11.62 13.41
N GLU A 100 7.40 -11.77 14.59
CA GLU A 100 8.77 -11.33 14.85
C GLU A 100 9.50 -12.32 15.77
N ARG A 101 10.72 -12.69 15.39
CA ARG A 101 11.53 -13.66 16.13
C ARG A 101 12.97 -13.17 16.25
N TRP A 102 13.55 -13.35 17.43
CA TRP A 102 14.94 -12.97 17.73
C TRP A 102 15.66 -14.14 18.39
N ASN A 103 16.78 -14.57 17.81
CA ASN A 103 17.57 -15.69 18.32
C ASN A 103 18.91 -15.29 18.95
N GLY A 104 19.25 -13.98 18.99
CA GLY A 104 20.53 -13.48 19.47
C GLY A 104 21.50 -13.06 18.35
N TYR A 105 21.30 -13.58 17.14
CA TYR A 105 22.12 -13.32 15.96
C TYR A 105 21.30 -12.79 14.78
N GLU A 106 20.05 -13.20 14.67
CA GLU A 106 19.16 -12.89 13.58
C GLU A 106 17.80 -12.42 14.10
N PHE A 107 17.29 -11.36 13.47
CA PHE A 107 15.97 -10.82 13.69
C PHE A 107 15.10 -11.07 12.47
N TYR A 108 14.20 -12.04 12.58
CA TYR A 108 13.17 -12.32 11.59
C TYR A 108 11.97 -11.40 11.84
N ILE A 109 11.42 -10.84 10.77
CA ILE A 109 10.17 -10.09 10.80
C ILE A 109 9.32 -10.41 9.58
N LYS A 110 8.02 -10.56 9.79
CA LYS A 110 7.01 -10.67 8.75
C LYS A 110 5.97 -9.58 8.98
N ALA A 111 5.64 -8.85 7.92
CA ALA A 111 4.70 -7.75 7.99
C ALA A 111 3.77 -7.75 6.78
N GLU A 112 2.59 -7.17 6.99
CA GLU A 112 1.61 -6.91 5.96
C GLU A 112 1.33 -5.41 5.81
N MET A 113 0.85 -5.03 4.65
CA MET A 113 0.45 -3.68 4.30
C MET A 113 -0.82 -3.76 3.47
N ASN A 114 -1.84 -3.01 3.88
CA ASN A 114 -3.06 -2.82 3.08
C ASN A 114 -2.90 -1.52 2.30
N ALA A 115 -3.17 -1.57 1.00
CA ALA A 115 -3.03 -0.45 0.08
C ALA A 115 -4.04 -0.54 -1.06
#